data_AF-A0A4S3B650-F1
#
_entry.id   AF-A0A4S3B650-F1
#
_cell.length_a   1.000
_cell.length_b   1.000
_cell.length_c   1.000
_cell.angle_alpha   90.00
_cell.angle_beta   90.00
_cell.angle_gamma   90.00
#
_symmetry.space_group_name_H-M   'P 1'
#
loop_
_entity.id
_entity.type
_entity.pdbx_description
1 polymer ?
#
loop_
_entity_poly.entity_id
_entity_poly.type
_entity_poly.pdbx_seq_one_letter_code
_entity_poly.pdbx_strand_id
1 'polypeptide(L)'
;MNFVFDIDGTICFNGQFLTPEMIAALKSIEAGGHQLYFASARPIRDLWPVIPDFTANYLIGGNGSIISDNEEIQVIDPLSNEEYHAIVSVIEDYDLTYIVDDKFNYASNVTPAHSIYSQLDPDHLARKIALEEIYQPIKVILFNIPAEVFAGVEARLLKIDSELSLKSHLEQRNIDITKEKINKYSTLVLKIGSEDYYAFGNDSNDVEMLSHAQKSFFVNTAEAARELDLTPTRCLESNVAAVVSAIETLI
;
A
#
# COMPACT_ATOMS: atom_id res chain seq x y z
N MET A 1 -15.72 3.93 17.76
CA MET A 1 -15.27 4.77 16.62
C MET A 1 -14.04 4.12 16.04
N ASN A 2 -13.97 4.01 14.73
CA ASN A 2 -12.83 3.48 14.01
C ASN A 2 -11.86 4.62 13.68
N PHE A 3 -10.56 4.41 13.89
CA PHE A 3 -9.51 5.35 13.50
C PHE A 3 -8.62 4.68 12.46
N VAL A 4 -8.45 5.33 11.33
CA VAL A 4 -7.73 4.79 10.17
C VAL A 4 -6.55 5.71 9.88
N PHE A 5 -5.35 5.16 9.89
CA PHE A 5 -4.12 5.91 9.67
C PHE A 5 -3.37 5.37 8.46
N ASP A 6 -3.06 6.24 7.52
CA ASP A 6 -1.87 6.02 6.72
C ASP A 6 -0.60 6.01 7.60
N ILE A 7 0.45 5.36 7.10
CA ILE A 7 1.72 5.21 7.81
C ILE A 7 2.74 6.27 7.38
N ASP A 8 3.22 6.17 6.14
CA ASP A 8 4.42 6.88 5.68
C ASP A 8 4.12 8.34 5.37
N GLY A 9 4.72 9.23 6.17
CA GLY A 9 4.46 10.68 6.09
C GLY A 9 3.18 11.12 6.81
N THR A 10 2.48 10.20 7.46
CA THR A 10 1.30 10.47 8.30
C THR A 10 1.59 10.23 9.78
N ILE A 11 1.89 9.00 10.18
CA ILE A 11 2.29 8.68 11.58
C ILE A 11 3.75 8.25 11.71
N CYS A 12 4.39 7.86 10.60
CA CYS A 12 5.81 7.53 10.50
C CYS A 12 6.50 8.48 9.50
N PHE A 13 7.23 9.47 10.01
CA PHE A 13 7.88 10.49 9.17
C PHE A 13 9.30 10.12 8.71
N ASN A 14 9.90 9.09 9.32
CA ASN A 14 11.24 8.62 8.97
C ASN A 14 11.23 7.35 8.09
N GLY A 15 10.04 6.78 7.82
CA GLY A 15 9.88 5.55 7.06
C GLY A 15 10.45 4.29 7.74
N GLN A 16 10.76 4.34 9.03
CA GLN A 16 11.44 3.26 9.74
C GLN A 16 10.71 2.83 11.02
N PHE A 17 10.29 3.77 11.86
CA PHE A 17 9.65 3.47 13.14
C PHE A 17 8.77 4.61 13.64
N LEU A 18 7.76 4.28 14.45
CA LEU A 18 6.97 5.27 15.18
C LEU A 18 7.75 5.84 16.38
N THR A 19 7.59 7.13 16.65
CA THR A 19 8.18 7.73 17.85
C THR A 19 7.41 7.31 19.11
N PRO A 20 8.03 7.33 20.30
CA PRO A 20 7.35 7.00 21.55
C PRO A 20 6.07 7.81 21.80
N GLU A 21 6.07 9.08 21.39
CA GLU A 21 4.92 9.98 21.51
C GLU A 21 3.76 9.52 20.61
N MET A 22 4.06 9.14 19.36
CA MET A 22 3.05 8.60 18.45
C MET A 22 2.49 7.26 18.97
N ILE A 23 3.36 6.36 19.44
CA ILE A 23 2.93 5.08 20.03
C ILE A 23 2.00 5.31 21.23
N ALA A 24 2.33 6.26 22.11
CA ALA A 24 1.50 6.60 23.26
C ALA A 24 0.11 7.14 22.85
N ALA A 25 0.06 7.98 21.80
CA ALA A 25 -1.20 8.49 21.27
C ALA A 25 -2.06 7.41 20.61
N LEU A 26 -1.46 6.47 19.87
CA LEU A 26 -2.21 5.34 19.32
C LEU A 26 -2.73 4.40 20.41
N LYS A 27 -1.92 4.10 21.43
CA LYS A 27 -2.35 3.28 22.58
C LYS A 27 -3.45 3.95 23.41
N SER A 28 -3.52 5.28 23.46
CA SER A 28 -4.63 5.97 24.14
C SER A 28 -5.95 5.84 23.39
N ILE A 29 -5.92 5.78 22.05
CA ILE A 29 -7.10 5.46 21.23
C ILE A 29 -7.64 4.07 21.61
N GLU A 30 -6.78 3.04 21.66
CA GLU A 30 -7.18 1.68 22.05
C GLU A 30 -7.70 1.62 23.49
N ALA A 31 -7.02 2.31 24.43
CA ALA A 31 -7.45 2.38 25.82
C ALA A 31 -8.82 3.06 25.99
N GLY A 32 -9.20 3.95 25.07
CA GLY A 32 -10.53 4.55 24.97
C GLY A 32 -11.61 3.62 24.43
N GLY A 33 -11.27 2.38 24.05
CA GLY A 33 -12.20 1.41 23.45
C GLY A 33 -12.47 1.66 21.97
N HIS A 34 -11.59 2.39 21.29
CA HIS A 34 -11.66 2.64 19.85
C HIS A 34 -10.84 1.59 19.07
N GLN A 35 -11.21 1.35 17.82
CA GLN A 35 -10.52 0.39 16.96
C GLN A 35 -9.54 1.12 16.03
N LEU A 36 -8.30 0.64 15.98
CA LEU A 36 -7.28 1.10 15.06
C LEU A 36 -7.26 0.26 13.78
N TYR A 37 -7.08 0.97 12.65
CA TYR A 37 -6.75 0.46 11.33
C TYR A 37 -5.53 1.21 10.81
N PHE A 38 -4.60 0.49 10.20
CA PHE A 38 -3.41 1.06 9.56
C PHE A 38 -3.45 0.73 8.07
N ALA A 39 -3.31 1.70 7.18
CA ALA A 39 -3.47 1.53 5.75
C ALA A 39 -2.28 2.08 4.96
N SER A 40 -1.50 1.23 4.31
CA SER A 40 -0.25 1.61 3.65
C SER A 40 -0.12 1.00 2.25
N ALA A 41 0.72 1.64 1.42
CA ALA A 41 1.19 1.06 0.17
C ALA A 41 2.17 -0.10 0.39
N ARG A 42 2.83 -0.16 1.54
CA ARG A 42 3.74 -1.25 1.91
C ARG A 42 3.00 -2.60 2.00
N PRO A 43 3.60 -3.72 1.59
CA PRO A 43 3.07 -5.04 1.94
C PRO A 43 3.14 -5.26 3.46
N ILE A 44 2.36 -6.21 3.99
CA ILE A 44 2.29 -6.47 5.44
C ILE A 44 3.66 -6.75 6.06
N ARG A 45 4.52 -7.50 5.35
CA ARG A 45 5.89 -7.79 5.80
C ARG A 45 6.70 -6.53 6.11
N ASP A 46 6.53 -5.46 5.33
CA ASP A 46 7.31 -4.21 5.47
C ASP A 46 6.64 -3.23 6.44
N LEU A 47 5.41 -3.54 6.88
CA LEU A 47 4.69 -2.78 7.90
C LEU A 47 5.04 -3.24 9.31
N TRP A 48 5.16 -4.55 9.54
CA TRP A 48 5.43 -5.09 10.88
C TRP A 48 6.66 -4.45 11.57
N PRO A 49 7.81 -4.24 10.90
CA PRO A 49 8.96 -3.58 11.52
C PRO A 49 8.71 -2.12 11.90
N VAL A 50 7.80 -1.42 11.20
CA VAL A 50 7.48 0.00 11.44
C VAL A 50 6.55 0.17 12.64
N ILE A 51 5.59 -0.74 12.78
CA ILE A 51 4.53 -0.70 13.81
C ILE A 51 4.47 -1.99 14.65
N PRO A 52 5.58 -2.41 15.29
CA PRO A 52 5.68 -3.72 15.94
C PRO A 52 4.75 -3.88 17.14
N ASP A 53 4.33 -2.78 17.77
CA ASP A 53 3.35 -2.78 18.86
C ASP A 53 1.91 -3.11 18.40
N PHE A 54 1.65 -3.04 17.09
CA PHE A 54 0.30 -3.02 16.52
C PHE A 54 0.08 -4.08 15.44
N THR A 55 0.93 -5.13 15.39
CA THR A 55 0.85 -6.20 14.37
C THR A 55 -0.46 -6.99 14.41
N ALA A 56 -1.10 -7.04 15.59
CA ALA A 56 -2.38 -7.70 15.80
C ALA A 56 -3.59 -6.84 15.40
N ASN A 57 -3.41 -5.54 15.12
CA ASN A 57 -4.48 -4.67 14.64
C ASN A 57 -4.81 -4.95 13.17
N TYR A 58 -5.85 -4.30 12.66
CA TYR A 58 -6.16 -4.35 11.23
C TYR A 58 -5.11 -3.57 10.44
N LEU A 59 -4.40 -4.27 9.56
CA LEU A 59 -3.41 -3.70 8.66
C LEU A 59 -3.86 -3.89 7.21
N ILE A 60 -4.12 -2.81 6.50
CA ILE A 60 -4.37 -2.81 5.06
C ILE A 60 -3.04 -2.52 4.37
N GLY A 61 -2.47 -3.52 3.70
CA GLY A 61 -1.20 -3.43 3.00
C GLY A 61 -1.37 -3.45 1.48
N GLY A 62 -0.27 -3.24 0.75
CA GLY A 62 -0.23 -3.32 -0.71
C GLY A 62 -1.24 -2.38 -1.36
N ASN A 63 -1.47 -1.22 -0.73
CA ASN A 63 -2.48 -0.24 -1.12
C ASN A 63 -3.91 -0.82 -1.18
N GLY A 64 -4.25 -1.83 -0.36
CA GLY A 64 -5.56 -2.48 -0.35
C GLY A 64 -5.55 -3.93 -0.84
N SER A 65 -4.52 -4.35 -1.58
CA SER A 65 -4.47 -5.72 -2.12
C SER A 65 -4.34 -6.82 -1.06
N ILE A 66 -4.00 -6.47 0.18
CA ILE A 66 -3.91 -7.42 1.29
C ILE A 66 -4.38 -6.78 2.59
N ILE A 67 -4.91 -7.60 3.49
CA ILE A 67 -5.26 -7.21 4.85
C ILE A 67 -4.70 -8.21 5.86
N SER A 68 -4.23 -7.74 7.00
CA SER A 68 -3.91 -8.54 8.18
C SER A 68 -4.89 -8.21 9.29
N ASP A 69 -5.36 -9.23 9.99
CA ASP A 69 -6.17 -9.10 11.20
C ASP A 69 -5.67 -10.14 12.20
N ASN A 70 -5.23 -9.70 13.38
CA ASN A 70 -4.59 -10.56 14.37
C ASN A 70 -3.45 -11.40 13.76
N GLU A 71 -2.59 -10.74 12.97
CA GLU A 71 -1.47 -11.34 12.23
C GLU A 71 -1.85 -12.37 11.14
N GLU A 72 -3.15 -12.60 10.91
CA GLU A 72 -3.63 -13.44 9.82
C GLU A 72 -3.82 -12.60 8.56
N ILE A 73 -2.95 -12.84 7.58
CA ILE A 73 -2.99 -12.14 6.30
C ILE A 73 -4.02 -12.78 5.36
N GLN A 74 -4.77 -11.96 4.63
CA GLN A 74 -5.72 -12.35 3.59
C GLN A 74 -5.46 -11.47 2.35
N VAL A 75 -5.49 -12.09 1.18
CA VAL A 75 -5.35 -11.38 -0.08
C VAL A 75 -6.72 -10.92 -0.56
N ILE A 76 -6.80 -9.66 -0.98
CA ILE A 76 -7.99 -9.03 -1.54
C ILE A 76 -7.82 -8.99 -3.05
N ASP A 77 -8.69 -9.74 -3.74
CA ASP A 77 -8.82 -9.75 -5.21
C ASP A 77 -7.46 -9.82 -5.95
N PRO A 78 -6.72 -10.94 -5.79
CA PRO A 78 -5.44 -11.13 -6.48
C PRO A 78 -5.62 -11.21 -8.00
N LEU A 79 -4.53 -11.05 -8.73
CA LEU A 79 -4.48 -11.42 -10.14
C LEU A 79 -4.88 -12.90 -10.28
N SER A 80 -5.85 -13.16 -11.15
CA SER A 80 -6.30 -14.52 -11.45
C SER A 80 -5.17 -15.34 -12.06
N ASN A 81 -5.30 -16.67 -12.00
CA ASN A 81 -4.32 -17.54 -12.62
C ASN A 81 -4.17 -17.24 -14.12
N GLU A 82 -5.25 -16.95 -14.84
CA GLU A 82 -5.18 -16.65 -16.28
C GLU A 82 -4.44 -15.33 -16.55
N GLU A 83 -4.77 -14.27 -15.80
CA GLU A 83 -4.06 -12.98 -15.88
C GLU A 83 -2.56 -13.16 -15.56
N TYR A 84 -2.25 -13.86 -14.47
CA TYR A 84 -0.89 -14.07 -14.02
C TYR A 84 -0.05 -14.85 -15.03
N HIS A 85 -0.55 -15.97 -15.55
CA HIS A 85 0.17 -16.75 -16.56
C HIS A 85 0.37 -15.97 -17.86
N ALA A 86 -0.58 -15.12 -18.25
CA ALA A 86 -0.41 -14.24 -19.40
C ALA A 86 0.68 -13.18 -19.16
N ILE A 87 0.77 -12.61 -17.95
CA ILE A 87 1.86 -11.70 -17.56
C ILE A 87 3.20 -12.43 -17.56
N VAL A 88 3.27 -13.65 -17.00
CA VAL A 88 4.49 -14.47 -17.00
C VAL A 88 4.95 -14.77 -18.43
N SER A 89 4.04 -15.10 -19.35
CA SER A 89 4.39 -15.27 -20.76
C SER A 89 4.97 -13.98 -21.38
N VAL A 90 4.48 -12.80 -21.01
CA VAL A 90 5.08 -11.53 -21.45
C VAL A 90 6.48 -11.34 -20.86
N ILE A 91 6.69 -11.71 -19.60
CA ILE A 91 8.02 -11.67 -18.96
C ILE A 91 9.00 -12.55 -19.73
N GLU A 92 8.61 -13.77 -20.06
CA GLU A 92 9.45 -14.75 -20.76
C GLU A 92 9.73 -14.33 -22.22
N ASP A 93 8.70 -13.91 -22.96
CA ASP A 93 8.82 -13.56 -24.38
C ASP A 93 9.77 -12.37 -24.62
N TYR A 94 9.87 -11.46 -23.65
CA TYR A 94 10.70 -10.25 -23.73
C TYR A 94 11.92 -10.27 -22.80
N ASP A 95 12.16 -11.38 -22.08
CA ASP A 95 13.26 -11.52 -21.10
C ASP A 95 13.31 -10.38 -20.07
N LEU A 96 12.15 -10.07 -19.45
CA LEU A 96 11.99 -8.90 -18.60
C LEU A 96 12.53 -9.13 -17.18
N THR A 97 13.08 -8.06 -16.59
CA THR A 97 13.35 -8.03 -15.15
C THR A 97 12.04 -7.78 -14.39
N TYR A 98 11.78 -8.52 -13.32
CA TYR A 98 10.50 -8.46 -12.60
C TYR A 98 10.64 -8.55 -11.07
N ILE A 99 9.60 -8.06 -10.41
CA ILE A 99 9.21 -8.42 -9.04
C ILE A 99 7.75 -8.86 -9.10
N VAL A 100 7.43 -9.97 -8.45
CA VAL A 100 6.05 -10.41 -8.21
C VAL A 100 5.86 -10.57 -6.72
N ASP A 101 4.97 -9.78 -6.14
CA ASP A 101 4.54 -9.93 -4.76
C ASP A 101 3.38 -10.91 -4.68
N ASP A 102 3.47 -11.84 -3.72
CA ASP A 102 2.35 -12.66 -3.23
C ASP A 102 1.90 -12.09 -1.87
N LYS A 103 1.04 -12.83 -1.17
CA LYS A 103 0.55 -12.56 0.18
C LYS A 103 1.63 -12.13 1.19
N PHE A 104 2.84 -12.69 1.08
CA PHE A 104 3.95 -12.41 2.00
C PHE A 104 5.31 -12.57 1.33
N ASN A 105 5.48 -13.67 0.59
CA ASN A 105 6.70 -13.95 -0.18
C ASN A 105 6.68 -13.20 -1.52
N TYR A 106 7.80 -13.29 -2.25
CA TYR A 106 7.95 -12.65 -3.55
C TYR A 106 8.81 -13.49 -4.49
N ALA A 107 8.60 -13.34 -5.78
CA ALA A 107 9.49 -13.84 -6.83
C ALA A 107 10.19 -12.64 -7.50
N SER A 108 11.46 -12.79 -7.86
CA SER A 108 12.18 -11.73 -8.57
C SER A 108 13.44 -12.26 -9.26
N ASN A 109 13.79 -11.73 -10.43
CA ASN A 109 15.11 -11.90 -11.05
C ASN A 109 15.98 -10.63 -10.93
N VAL A 110 15.56 -9.63 -10.15
CA VAL A 110 16.34 -8.42 -9.88
C VAL A 110 17.67 -8.79 -9.21
N THR A 111 18.75 -8.21 -9.71
CA THR A 111 20.10 -8.44 -9.20
C THR A 111 20.50 -7.36 -8.17
N PRO A 112 21.48 -7.63 -7.28
CA PRO A 112 21.99 -6.65 -6.33
C PRO A 112 22.55 -5.36 -6.94
N ALA A 113 22.82 -5.34 -8.25
CA ALA A 113 23.26 -4.14 -8.96
C ALA A 113 22.12 -3.12 -9.17
N HIS A 114 20.85 -3.54 -9.05
CA HIS A 114 19.70 -2.67 -9.20
C HIS A 114 19.38 -1.95 -7.88
N SER A 115 19.06 -0.64 -7.94
CA SER A 115 18.82 0.18 -6.75
C SER A 115 17.64 -0.29 -5.90
N ILE A 116 16.62 -0.92 -6.52
CA ILE A 116 15.45 -1.45 -5.82
C ILE A 116 15.75 -2.72 -5.02
N TYR A 117 16.88 -3.40 -5.26
CA TYR A 117 17.15 -4.70 -4.65
C TYR A 117 17.12 -4.65 -3.12
N SER A 118 17.65 -3.57 -2.52
CA SER A 118 17.65 -3.37 -1.07
C SER A 118 16.27 -3.05 -0.49
N GLN A 119 15.27 -2.79 -1.32
CA GLN A 119 13.91 -2.43 -0.93
C GLN A 119 12.93 -3.60 -1.05
N LEU A 120 13.34 -4.74 -1.62
CA LEU A 120 12.44 -5.89 -1.86
C LEU A 120 11.94 -6.52 -0.56
N ASP A 121 12.88 -6.71 0.37
CA ASP A 121 12.69 -7.36 1.67
C ASP A 121 13.79 -6.87 2.61
N PRO A 122 13.73 -5.58 3.02
CA PRO A 122 14.80 -4.92 3.77
C PRO A 122 15.09 -5.57 5.12
N ASP A 123 14.06 -6.14 5.74
CA ASP A 123 14.13 -6.80 7.06
C ASP A 123 14.27 -8.33 6.95
N HIS A 124 14.40 -8.87 5.73
CA HIS A 124 14.61 -10.30 5.47
C HIS A 124 13.54 -11.21 6.10
N LEU A 125 12.29 -10.75 6.10
CA LEU A 125 11.17 -11.47 6.70
C LEU A 125 10.55 -12.46 5.72
N ALA A 126 10.61 -12.14 4.42
CA ALA A 126 10.03 -12.96 3.37
C ALA A 126 11.02 -13.98 2.80
N ARG A 127 10.50 -14.87 1.96
CA ARG A 127 11.33 -15.75 1.12
C ARG A 127 11.20 -15.31 -0.32
N LYS A 128 12.35 -15.25 -1.00
CA LYS A 128 12.39 -15.27 -2.45
C LYS A 128 12.04 -16.67 -2.94
N ILE A 129 10.91 -16.81 -3.62
CA ILE A 129 10.38 -18.07 -4.17
C ILE A 129 10.50 -18.09 -5.69
N ALA A 130 10.31 -19.26 -6.29
CA ALA A 130 10.26 -19.39 -7.74
C ALA A 130 8.99 -18.73 -8.30
N LEU A 131 9.01 -18.34 -9.57
CA LEU A 131 7.89 -17.63 -10.19
C LEU A 131 6.63 -18.52 -10.23
N GLU A 132 6.81 -19.82 -10.42
CA GLU A 132 5.76 -20.84 -10.46
C GLU A 132 5.18 -21.17 -9.07
N GLU A 133 5.87 -20.77 -7.99
CA GLU A 133 5.43 -20.97 -6.61
C GLU A 133 4.52 -19.83 -6.11
N ILE A 134 4.38 -18.75 -6.88
CA ILE A 134 3.46 -17.66 -6.59
C ILE A 134 2.02 -18.19 -6.69
N TYR A 135 1.23 -17.97 -5.63
CA TYR A 135 -0.12 -18.50 -5.53
C TYR A 135 -1.21 -17.42 -5.64
N GLN A 136 -1.05 -16.29 -4.94
CA GLN A 136 -2.00 -15.16 -4.99
C GLN A 136 -1.26 -13.86 -5.33
N PRO A 137 -0.86 -13.68 -6.60
CA PRO A 137 -0.10 -12.51 -7.02
C PRO A 137 -0.91 -11.23 -6.81
N ILE A 138 -0.36 -10.31 -6.03
CA ILE A 138 -1.03 -9.03 -5.70
C ILE A 138 -0.48 -7.86 -6.52
N LYS A 139 0.79 -7.95 -6.91
CA LYS A 139 1.47 -6.92 -7.69
C LYS A 139 2.57 -7.54 -8.54
N VAL A 140 2.66 -7.11 -9.80
CA VAL A 140 3.81 -7.36 -10.65
C VAL A 140 4.44 -6.03 -11.02
N ILE A 141 5.76 -5.93 -10.93
CA ILE A 141 6.50 -4.78 -11.43
C ILE A 141 7.50 -5.28 -12.46
N LEU A 142 7.42 -4.73 -13.66
CA LEU A 142 8.36 -4.99 -14.75
C LEU A 142 9.36 -3.84 -14.81
N PHE A 143 10.64 -4.17 -14.91
CA PHE A 143 11.75 -3.21 -14.88
C PHE A 143 12.55 -3.20 -16.17
N ASN A 144 13.21 -2.06 -16.40
CA ASN A 144 14.23 -1.87 -17.43
C ASN A 144 13.76 -2.31 -18.82
N ILE A 145 12.48 -2.11 -19.12
CA ILE A 145 11.89 -2.51 -20.40
C ILE A 145 12.56 -1.68 -21.50
N PRO A 146 13.21 -2.30 -22.50
CA PRO A 146 13.87 -1.54 -23.57
C PRO A 146 12.87 -0.64 -24.31
N ALA A 147 13.31 0.57 -24.65
CA ALA A 147 12.42 1.61 -25.19
C ALA A 147 11.75 1.18 -26.50
N GLU A 148 12.46 0.39 -27.30
CA GLU A 148 12.03 -0.18 -28.57
C GLU A 148 10.88 -1.20 -28.44
N VAL A 149 10.76 -1.88 -27.29
CA VAL A 149 9.70 -2.88 -27.04
C VAL A 149 8.63 -2.40 -26.08
N PHE A 150 8.85 -1.29 -25.36
CA PHE A 150 7.95 -0.80 -24.31
C PHE A 150 6.49 -0.74 -24.76
N ALA A 151 6.21 -0.06 -25.87
CA ALA A 151 4.85 0.07 -26.40
C ALA A 151 4.24 -1.28 -26.80
N GLY A 152 5.06 -2.24 -27.23
CA GLY A 152 4.61 -3.60 -27.56
C GLY A 152 4.27 -4.42 -26.32
N VAL A 153 5.09 -4.31 -25.26
CA VAL A 153 4.85 -4.92 -23.95
C VAL A 153 3.55 -4.37 -23.35
N GLU A 154 3.43 -3.04 -23.27
CA GLU A 154 2.24 -2.37 -22.74
C GLU A 154 0.98 -2.76 -23.51
N ALA A 155 1.03 -2.76 -24.85
CA ALA A 155 -0.10 -3.17 -25.67
C ALA A 155 -0.48 -4.66 -25.54
N ARG A 156 0.45 -5.54 -25.14
CA ARG A 156 0.13 -6.95 -24.81
C ARG A 156 -0.53 -7.05 -23.45
N LEU A 157 -0.01 -6.34 -22.44
CA LEU A 157 -0.57 -6.33 -21.09
C LEU A 157 -2.00 -5.78 -21.07
N LEU A 158 -2.28 -4.69 -21.81
CA LEU A 158 -3.62 -4.11 -21.94
C LEU A 158 -4.66 -5.04 -22.59
N LYS A 159 -4.22 -6.12 -23.25
CA LYS A 159 -5.10 -7.11 -23.88
C LYS A 159 -5.41 -8.30 -22.99
N ILE A 160 -4.74 -8.44 -21.85
CA ILE A 160 -4.92 -9.57 -20.94
C ILE A 160 -6.31 -9.51 -20.33
N ASP A 161 -6.60 -8.44 -19.58
CA ASP A 161 -7.90 -8.20 -18.99
C ASP A 161 -8.11 -6.69 -18.82
N SER A 162 -9.35 -6.24 -18.99
CA SER A 162 -9.76 -4.86 -18.75
C SER A 162 -9.80 -4.47 -17.26
N GLU A 163 -9.73 -5.46 -16.37
CA GLU A 163 -9.68 -5.29 -14.92
C GLU A 163 -8.26 -5.24 -14.37
N LEU A 164 -7.24 -5.09 -15.22
CA LEU A 164 -5.88 -4.79 -14.79
C LEU A 164 -5.63 -3.29 -14.77
N SER A 165 -5.01 -2.83 -13.68
CA SER A 165 -4.43 -1.49 -13.58
C SER A 165 -2.97 -1.53 -14.01
N LEU A 166 -2.64 -0.81 -15.08
CA LEU A 166 -1.27 -0.63 -15.57
C LEU A 166 -0.81 0.80 -15.30
N LYS A 167 0.21 0.95 -14.46
CA LYS A 167 0.86 2.24 -14.22
C LYS A 167 2.23 2.25 -14.89
N SER A 168 2.28 2.93 -16.03
CA SER A 168 3.49 3.05 -16.85
C SER A 168 4.36 4.22 -16.38
N HIS A 169 5.62 3.91 -16.09
CA HIS A 169 6.65 4.85 -15.66
C HIS A 169 7.70 4.99 -16.78
N LEU A 170 7.38 5.78 -17.81
CA LEU A 170 8.16 5.85 -19.06
C LEU A 170 9.61 6.26 -18.86
N GLU A 171 9.89 7.21 -17.96
CA GLU A 171 11.25 7.66 -17.66
C GLU A 171 12.08 6.56 -17.00
N GLN A 172 11.48 5.84 -16.06
CA GLN A 172 12.09 4.72 -15.34
C GLN A 172 12.07 3.41 -16.16
N ARG A 173 11.30 3.37 -17.26
CA ARG A 173 11.06 2.19 -18.10
C ARG A 173 10.50 1.00 -17.31
N ASN A 174 9.55 1.31 -16.42
CA ASN A 174 8.87 0.32 -15.59
C ASN A 174 7.37 0.31 -15.86
N ILE A 175 6.72 -0.82 -15.59
CA ILE A 175 5.26 -0.95 -15.58
C ILE A 175 4.87 -1.68 -14.29
N ASP A 176 4.04 -1.03 -13.48
CA ASP A 176 3.38 -1.65 -12.33
C ASP A 176 2.04 -2.22 -12.79
N ILE A 177 1.76 -3.46 -12.38
CA ILE A 177 0.56 -4.21 -12.73
C ILE A 177 -0.11 -4.65 -11.44
N THR A 178 -1.37 -4.27 -11.27
CA THR A 178 -2.22 -4.64 -10.13
C THR A 178 -3.64 -4.89 -10.62
N LYS A 179 -4.51 -5.43 -9.76
CA LYS A 179 -5.94 -5.50 -10.06
C LYS A 179 -6.56 -4.11 -9.97
N GLU A 180 -7.42 -3.76 -10.92
CA GLU A 180 -8.15 -2.50 -10.98
C GLU A 180 -9.17 -2.43 -9.83
N LYS A 181 -9.51 -1.21 -9.37
CA LYS A 181 -10.53 -0.93 -8.33
C LYS A 181 -10.18 -1.35 -6.90
N ILE A 182 -8.96 -1.82 -6.63
CA ILE A 182 -8.50 -2.06 -5.26
C ILE A 182 -7.71 -0.84 -4.77
N ASN A 183 -8.11 -0.33 -3.62
CA ASN A 183 -7.41 0.71 -2.88
C ASN A 183 -7.63 0.57 -1.36
N LYS A 184 -6.97 1.41 -0.56
CA LYS A 184 -7.10 1.45 0.90
C LYS A 184 -8.56 1.54 1.37
N TYR A 185 -9.37 2.40 0.74
CA TYR A 185 -10.77 2.60 1.10
C TYR A 185 -11.65 1.39 0.77
N SER A 186 -11.56 0.88 -0.46
CA SER A 186 -12.32 -0.30 -0.90
C SER A 186 -12.11 -1.52 0.01
N THR A 187 -10.92 -1.65 0.61
CA THR A 187 -10.60 -2.73 1.53
C THR A 187 -11.08 -2.43 2.95
N LEU A 188 -10.93 -1.19 3.40
CA LEU A 188 -11.42 -0.72 4.69
C LEU A 188 -12.91 -1.01 4.85
N VAL A 189 -13.73 -0.68 3.84
CA VAL A 189 -15.20 -0.87 3.90
C VAL A 189 -15.63 -2.33 4.01
N LEU A 190 -14.79 -3.29 3.59
CA LEU A 190 -15.06 -4.73 3.80
C LEU A 190 -15.02 -5.11 5.28
N LYS A 191 -14.31 -4.35 6.11
CA LYS A 191 -14.18 -4.59 7.56
C LYS A 191 -15.10 -3.72 8.39
N ILE A 192 -15.16 -2.42 8.10
CA ILE A 192 -16.00 -1.49 8.89
C ILE A 192 -17.46 -1.46 8.42
N GLY A 193 -17.76 -2.00 7.23
CA GLY A 193 -19.09 -1.92 6.64
C GLY A 193 -19.53 -0.47 6.43
N SER A 194 -20.61 -0.07 7.11
CA SER A 194 -21.17 1.29 7.06
C SER A 194 -20.89 2.10 8.33
N GLU A 195 -19.97 1.66 9.19
CA GLU A 195 -19.63 2.40 10.40
C GLU A 195 -18.85 3.67 10.07
N ASP A 196 -19.10 4.73 10.85
CA ASP A 196 -18.32 5.95 10.79
C ASP A 196 -16.86 5.69 11.22
N TYR A 197 -15.95 6.47 10.65
CA TYR A 197 -14.53 6.43 10.99
C TYR A 197 -13.89 7.81 10.87
N TYR A 198 -12.77 7.98 11.58
CA TYR A 198 -11.84 9.10 11.42
C TYR A 198 -10.61 8.64 10.65
N ALA A 199 -10.12 9.49 9.75
CA ALA A 199 -9.01 9.13 8.86
C ALA A 199 -7.89 10.16 8.87
N PHE A 200 -6.66 9.66 8.79
CA PHE A 200 -5.43 10.45 8.65
C PHE A 200 -4.65 9.94 7.44
N GLY A 201 -4.18 10.85 6.59
CA GLY A 201 -3.43 10.53 5.38
C GLY A 201 -2.72 11.75 4.80
N ASN A 202 -1.82 11.57 3.85
CA ASN A 202 -0.92 12.63 3.39
C ASN A 202 -0.78 12.71 1.86
N ASP A 203 -1.21 11.70 1.12
CA ASP A 203 -0.97 11.58 -0.33
C ASP A 203 -2.23 11.15 -1.10
N SER A 204 -2.11 11.13 -2.42
CA SER A 204 -3.12 10.79 -3.42
C SER A 204 -3.79 9.42 -3.20
N ASN A 205 -3.07 8.42 -2.70
CA ASN A 205 -3.63 7.10 -2.44
C ASN A 205 -4.52 7.04 -1.18
N ASP A 206 -4.56 8.12 -0.39
CA ASP A 206 -5.45 8.26 0.77
C ASP A 206 -6.76 8.99 0.46
N VAL A 207 -6.86 9.64 -0.72
CA VAL A 207 -7.94 10.58 -1.04
C VAL A 207 -9.32 9.95 -0.86
N GLU A 208 -9.54 8.74 -1.36
CA GLU A 208 -10.85 8.07 -1.23
C GLU A 208 -11.16 7.72 0.23
N MET A 209 -10.17 7.23 0.97
CA MET A 209 -10.32 6.94 2.40
C MET A 209 -10.63 8.21 3.20
N LEU A 210 -9.98 9.34 2.88
CA LEU A 210 -10.20 10.62 3.56
C LEU A 210 -11.53 11.27 3.19
N SER A 211 -11.97 11.13 1.94
CA SER A 211 -13.20 11.75 1.43
C SER A 211 -14.46 11.12 2.01
N HIS A 212 -14.40 9.84 2.37
CA HIS A 212 -15.51 9.09 2.94
C HIS A 212 -15.52 9.07 4.48
N ALA A 213 -14.50 9.63 5.15
CA ALA A 213 -14.42 9.66 6.60
C ALA A 213 -15.37 10.70 7.21
N GLN A 214 -15.90 10.40 8.41
CA GLN A 214 -16.71 11.37 9.17
C GLN A 214 -15.87 12.59 9.58
N LYS A 215 -14.60 12.37 9.91
CA LYS A 215 -13.59 13.41 10.06
C LYS A 215 -12.30 12.95 9.39
N SER A 216 -11.72 13.83 8.59
CA SER A 216 -10.48 13.55 7.86
C SER A 216 -9.42 14.60 8.12
N PHE A 217 -8.20 14.13 8.34
CA PHE A 217 -7.04 14.94 8.68
C PHE A 217 -5.96 14.70 7.63
N PHE A 218 -5.70 15.73 6.81
CA PHE A 218 -4.72 15.63 5.75
C PHE A 218 -3.37 16.19 6.23
N VAL A 219 -2.36 15.34 6.34
CA VAL A 219 -1.03 15.65 6.90
C VAL A 219 -0.12 16.25 5.82
N ASN A 220 -0.59 17.36 5.25
CA ASN A 220 0.08 18.09 4.19
C ASN A 220 -0.50 19.50 4.08
N THR A 221 -0.06 20.26 3.09
CA THR A 221 -0.54 21.63 2.84
C THR A 221 -1.97 21.66 2.29
N ALA A 222 -2.67 22.77 2.54
CA ALA A 222 -3.96 23.04 1.91
C ALA A 222 -3.87 23.26 0.39
N GLU A 223 -2.68 23.47 -0.15
CA GLU A 223 -2.45 23.50 -1.61
C GLU A 223 -2.46 22.09 -2.18
N ALA A 224 -1.69 21.17 -1.61
CA ALA A 224 -1.71 19.76 -1.98
C ALA A 224 -3.13 19.15 -1.87
N ALA A 225 -3.89 19.51 -0.84
CA ALA A 225 -5.28 19.05 -0.71
C ALA A 225 -6.14 19.50 -1.90
N ARG A 226 -5.99 20.76 -2.34
CA ARG A 226 -6.72 21.32 -3.50
C ARG A 226 -6.31 20.67 -4.82
N GLU A 227 -5.03 20.35 -4.99
CA GLU A 227 -4.54 19.64 -6.18
C GLU A 227 -5.12 18.22 -6.30
N LEU A 228 -5.46 17.61 -5.17
CA LEU A 228 -6.09 16.29 -5.08
C LEU A 228 -7.62 16.34 -5.04
N ASP A 229 -8.24 17.52 -5.18
CA ASP A 229 -9.70 17.73 -5.01
C ASP A 229 -10.23 17.21 -3.65
N LEU A 230 -9.39 17.27 -2.62
CA LEU A 230 -9.71 16.81 -1.27
C LEU A 230 -10.12 17.99 -0.39
N THR A 231 -11.27 17.87 0.28
CA THR A 231 -11.73 18.81 1.32
C THR A 231 -11.71 18.14 2.69
N PRO A 232 -10.54 18.05 3.36
CA PRO A 232 -10.45 17.39 4.65
C PRO A 232 -11.10 18.25 5.75
N THR A 233 -11.45 17.64 6.88
CA THR A 233 -11.87 18.39 8.07
C THR A 233 -10.79 19.38 8.51
N ARG A 234 -9.52 18.98 8.43
CA ARG A 234 -8.39 19.84 8.75
C ARG A 234 -7.12 19.39 8.00
N CYS A 235 -6.33 20.35 7.55
CA CYS A 235 -4.94 20.11 7.15
C CYS A 235 -4.03 20.23 8.38
N LEU A 236 -3.10 19.30 8.55
CA LEU A 236 -2.13 19.25 9.64
C LEU A 236 -0.71 19.46 9.10
N GLU A 237 0.16 20.05 9.90
CA GLU A 237 1.58 20.07 9.58
C GLU A 237 2.14 18.64 9.57
N SER A 238 3.07 18.36 8.67
CA SER A 238 3.70 17.05 8.52
C SER A 238 4.75 16.79 9.61
N ASN A 239 4.27 16.70 10.85
CA ASN A 239 5.08 16.33 12.01
C ASN A 239 4.25 15.60 13.09
N VAL A 240 4.95 14.86 13.95
CA VAL A 240 4.34 14.05 15.03
C VAL A 240 3.46 14.89 15.95
N ALA A 241 3.91 16.08 16.34
CA ALA A 241 3.19 16.90 17.31
C ALA A 241 1.81 17.34 16.81
N ALA A 242 1.69 17.71 15.52
CA ALA A 242 0.43 18.10 14.93
C ALA A 242 -0.57 16.95 14.85
N VAL A 243 -0.11 15.75 14.50
CA VAL A 243 -0.96 14.55 14.41
C VAL A 243 -1.39 14.08 15.79
N VAL A 244 -0.47 14.01 16.76
CA VAL A 244 -0.79 13.67 18.16
C VAL A 244 -1.79 14.65 18.75
N SER A 245 -1.59 15.96 18.56
CA SER A 245 -2.54 16.97 19.03
C SER A 245 -3.92 16.80 18.41
N ALA A 246 -4.01 16.43 17.12
CA ALA A 246 -5.29 16.16 16.49
C ALA A 246 -5.97 14.92 17.08
N ILE A 247 -5.24 13.83 17.32
CA ILE A 247 -5.74 12.62 17.99
C ILE A 247 -6.33 12.97 19.36
N GLU A 248 -5.62 13.76 20.18
CA GLU A 248 -6.06 14.17 21.52
C GLU A 248 -7.37 14.97 21.51
N THR A 249 -7.72 15.64 20.41
CA THR A 249 -9.01 16.34 20.29
C THR A 249 -10.19 15.43 19.94
N LEU A 250 -9.93 14.17 19.60
CA LEU A 250 -10.93 13.20 19.14
C LEU A 250 -11.30 12.15 20.19
N ILE A 251 -10.49 12.02 21.24
CA ILE A 251 -10.66 11.12 22.38
C ILE A 251 -11.13 11.88 23.61
#